data_AF-A0A0Q8F0I6-F1
#
_entry.id   AF-A0A0Q8F0I6-F1
#
_cell.length_a   1.000
_cell.length_b   1.000
_cell.length_c   1.000
_cell.angle_alpha   90.00
_cell.angle_beta   90.00
_cell.angle_gamma   90.00
#
_symmetry.space_group_name_H-M   'P 1'
#
loop_
_entity.id
_entity.type
_entity.pdbx_description
1 polymer ?
#
loop_
_entity_poly.entity_id
_entity_poly.type
_entity_poly.pdbx_seq_one_letter_code
_entity_poly.pdbx_strand_id
1 'polypeptide(L)'
;MNAVADITGARAALAERLQHALDALEQGDEAGWRRELDTIAAWRTQPMMQGLGRLARELAQTLGELPPTDAGELDDACSRLDHVVEMTEQASHKTLDLAEQCRGYATQLKGTSLSAEQTALVDSIGKGLSEMALAQSYQDLTGQIIRRVAGIVRRVHEGFGALGLPPPEKKETSELAGPAVAGLDRNAFSQDDADDLLSGLGL
;
A
#
# COMPACT_ATOMS: atom_id res chain seq x y z
N MET A 1 -4.63 -0.35 48.49
CA MET A 1 -3.68 -0.47 49.63
C MET A 1 -2.28 -0.95 49.21
N ASN A 2 -2.08 -1.69 48.10
CA ASN A 2 -0.75 -2.20 47.70
C ASN A 2 0.23 -1.15 47.12
N ALA A 3 -0.22 -0.18 46.31
CA ALA A 3 0.70 0.75 45.63
C ALA A 3 1.42 1.74 46.57
N VAL A 4 0.79 2.12 47.70
CA VAL A 4 1.39 3.04 48.68
C VAL A 4 2.45 2.34 49.55
N ALA A 5 2.24 1.05 49.84
CA ALA A 5 3.22 0.23 50.56
C ALA A 5 4.48 -0.02 49.71
N ASP A 6 4.29 -0.25 48.40
CA ASP A 6 5.37 -0.48 47.43
C ASP A 6 6.26 0.77 47.24
N ILE A 7 5.65 1.95 47.12
CA ILE A 7 6.38 3.24 47.04
C ILE A 7 7.17 3.51 48.34
N THR A 8 6.61 3.17 49.49
CA THR A 8 7.27 3.40 50.79
C THR A 8 8.48 2.46 50.96
N GLY A 9 8.36 1.20 50.54
CA GLY A 9 9.46 0.24 50.53
C GLY A 9 10.58 0.62 49.56
N ALA A 10 10.23 1.07 48.35
CA ALA A 10 11.21 1.52 47.36
C ALA A 10 12.01 2.75 47.83
N ARG A 11 11.36 3.69 48.53
CA ARG A 11 12.04 4.86 49.11
C ARG A 11 13.00 4.48 50.25
N ALA A 12 12.62 3.53 51.10
CA ALA A 12 13.49 3.03 52.16
C ALA A 12 14.75 2.33 51.59
N ALA A 13 14.56 1.47 50.59
CA ALA A 13 15.67 0.76 49.94
C ALA A 13 16.61 1.72 49.16
N LEU A 14 16.08 2.78 48.56
CA LEU A 14 16.91 3.83 47.94
C LEU A 14 17.73 4.60 48.98
N ALA A 15 17.13 4.96 50.12
CA ALA A 15 17.83 5.64 51.20
C ALA A 15 18.97 4.78 51.76
N GLU A 16 18.73 3.48 51.97
CA GLU A 16 19.75 2.52 52.41
C GLU A 16 20.93 2.42 51.42
N ARG A 17 20.65 2.32 50.12
CA ARG A 17 21.71 2.27 49.09
C ARG A 17 22.51 3.57 48.98
N LEU A 18 21.86 4.72 49.11
CA LEU A 18 22.56 6.00 49.15
C LEU A 18 23.45 6.12 50.37
N GLN A 19 23.02 5.57 51.51
CA GLN A 19 23.81 5.51 52.74
C GLN A 19 25.05 4.61 52.54
N HIS A 20 24.89 3.41 51.99
CA HIS A 20 26.02 2.52 51.68
C HIS A 20 26.99 3.14 50.65
N ALA A 21 26.48 3.87 49.66
CA ALA A 21 27.32 4.59 48.70
C ALA A 21 28.14 5.70 49.39
N LEU A 22 27.54 6.41 50.35
CA LEU A 22 28.21 7.44 51.13
C LEU A 22 29.29 6.82 52.04
N ASP A 23 28.96 5.74 52.75
CA ASP A 23 29.89 5.04 53.63
C ASP A 23 31.11 4.49 52.85
N ALA A 24 30.88 3.98 51.64
CA ALA A 24 31.95 3.52 50.75
C ALA A 24 32.86 4.67 50.29
N LEU A 25 32.28 5.85 50.02
CA LEU A 25 33.02 7.04 49.64
C LEU A 25 33.86 7.60 50.80
N GLU A 26 33.33 7.57 52.02
CA GLU A 26 34.05 7.97 53.24
C GLU A 26 35.24 7.04 53.56
N GLN A 27 35.14 5.76 53.22
CA GLN A 27 36.20 4.76 53.39
C GLN A 27 37.22 4.73 52.24
N GLY A 28 37.00 5.52 51.18
CA GLY A 28 37.83 5.50 49.97
C GLY A 28 37.62 4.27 49.07
N ASP A 29 36.55 3.50 49.27
CA ASP A 29 36.17 2.37 48.41
C ASP A 29 35.39 2.84 47.18
N GLU A 30 36.14 3.28 46.16
CA GLU A 30 35.56 3.73 44.88
C GLU A 30 34.78 2.62 44.16
N ALA A 31 35.18 1.35 44.34
CA ALA A 31 34.52 0.21 43.72
C ALA A 31 33.17 -0.13 44.39
N GLY A 32 33.08 0.00 45.71
CA GLY A 32 31.82 -0.05 46.46
C GLY A 32 30.86 1.06 46.05
N TRP A 33 31.35 2.30 46.01
CA TRP A 33 30.55 3.46 45.60
C TRP A 33 29.96 3.33 44.19
N ARG A 34 30.78 2.93 43.20
CA ARG A 34 30.32 2.71 41.82
C ARG A 34 29.24 1.62 41.73
N ARG A 35 29.41 0.51 42.44
CA ARG A 35 28.43 -0.60 42.44
C ARG A 35 27.06 -0.17 42.97
N GLU A 36 27.02 0.64 44.03
CA GLU A 36 25.74 1.13 44.56
C GLU A 36 25.06 2.12 43.61
N LEU A 37 25.84 3.02 42.98
CA LEU A 37 25.31 3.93 41.96
C LEU A 37 24.79 3.20 40.72
N ASP A 38 25.52 2.21 40.22
CA ASP A 38 25.09 1.40 39.07
C ASP A 38 23.79 0.64 39.39
N THR A 39 23.64 0.18 40.64
CA THR A 39 22.41 -0.49 41.08
C THR A 39 21.22 0.48 41.13
N ILE A 40 21.43 1.70 41.61
CA ILE A 40 20.40 2.76 41.62
C ILE A 40 20.03 3.14 40.17
N ALA A 41 21.02 3.27 39.28
CA ALA A 41 20.80 3.58 37.87
C ALA A 41 20.03 2.46 37.15
N ALA A 42 20.34 1.19 37.46
CA ALA A 42 19.64 0.03 36.93
C ALA A 42 18.17 0.01 37.35
N TRP A 43 17.85 0.34 38.61
CA TRP A 43 16.46 0.42 39.09
C TRP A 43 15.61 1.42 38.33
N ARG A 44 16.19 2.55 37.90
CA ARG A 44 15.48 3.53 37.08
C ARG A 44 15.27 3.06 35.64
N THR A 45 16.24 2.33 35.10
CA THR A 45 16.29 1.97 33.68
C THR A 45 15.53 0.69 33.38
N GLN A 46 15.50 -0.25 34.33
CA GLN A 46 14.91 -1.58 34.18
C GLN A 46 13.39 -1.58 33.93
N PRO A 47 12.55 -0.78 34.61
CA PRO A 47 11.12 -0.69 34.31
C PRO A 47 10.83 -0.14 32.92
N MET A 48 11.62 0.83 32.46
CA MET A 48 11.51 1.39 31.12
C MET A 48 11.85 0.34 30.05
N MET A 49 12.96 -0.40 30.23
CA MET A 49 13.35 -1.48 29.31
C MET A 49 12.35 -2.64 29.29
N GLN A 50 11.81 -3.01 30.45
CA GLN A 50 10.75 -4.02 30.54
C GLN A 50 9.47 -3.55 29.85
N GLY A 51 9.09 -2.27 30.02
CA GLY A 51 7.97 -1.66 29.32
C GLY A 51 8.15 -1.66 27.81
N LEU A 52 9.35 -1.31 27.33
CA LEU A 52 9.70 -1.30 25.91
C LEU A 52 9.68 -2.71 25.31
N GLY A 53 10.16 -3.71 26.05
CA GLY A 53 10.05 -5.12 25.67
C GLY A 53 8.62 -5.64 25.65
N ARG A 54 7.76 -5.19 26.59
CA ARG A 54 6.32 -5.52 26.59
C ARG A 54 5.63 -4.91 25.37
N LEU A 55 5.85 -3.63 25.10
CA LEU A 55 5.30 -2.94 23.92
C LEU A 55 5.77 -3.58 22.62
N ALA A 56 7.04 -3.98 22.52
CA ALA A 56 7.56 -4.67 21.34
C ALA A 56 6.88 -6.04 21.13
N ARG A 57 6.58 -6.78 22.20
CA ARG A 57 5.84 -8.06 22.11
C ARG A 57 4.37 -7.87 21.81
N GLU A 58 3.72 -6.88 22.44
CA GLU A 58 2.34 -6.52 22.14
C GLU A 58 2.21 -6.10 20.67
N LEU A 59 3.16 -5.30 20.16
CA LEU A 59 3.23 -4.93 18.74
C LEU A 59 3.49 -6.14 17.83
N ALA A 60 4.42 -7.03 18.19
CA ALA A 60 4.69 -8.22 17.42
C ALA A 60 3.49 -9.19 17.41
N GLN A 61 2.74 -9.26 18.50
CA GLN A 61 1.53 -10.08 18.61
C GLN A 61 0.39 -9.50 17.77
N THR A 62 0.14 -8.19 17.86
CA THR A 62 -0.89 -7.54 17.02
C THR A 62 -0.54 -7.59 15.53
N LEU A 63 0.74 -7.51 15.18
CA LEU A 63 1.20 -7.68 13.80
C LEU A 63 1.19 -9.15 13.35
N GLY A 64 1.40 -10.10 14.27
CA GLY A 64 1.31 -11.54 13.99
C GLY A 64 -0.14 -12.06 13.88
N GLU A 65 -1.11 -11.32 14.40
CA GLU A 65 -2.55 -11.58 14.21
C GLU A 65 -3.08 -11.05 12.87
N LEU A 66 -2.29 -10.24 12.15
CA LEU A 66 -2.61 -9.92 10.77
C LEU A 66 -2.51 -11.20 9.94
N PRO A 67 -3.47 -11.45 9.03
CA PRO A 67 -3.35 -12.57 8.11
C PRO A 67 -2.00 -12.49 7.39
N PRO A 68 -1.35 -13.62 7.09
CA PRO A 68 -0.19 -13.62 6.21
C PRO A 68 -0.65 -12.92 4.93
N THR A 69 -0.18 -11.69 4.72
CA THR A 69 -0.32 -11.04 3.43
C THR A 69 0.67 -11.79 2.57
N ASP A 70 0.17 -12.64 1.68
CA ASP A 70 1.04 -13.26 0.70
C ASP A 70 1.68 -12.10 -0.07
N ALA A 71 2.99 -11.90 0.13
CA ALA A 71 3.72 -10.81 -0.49
C ALA A 71 3.54 -10.84 -2.02
N GLY A 72 3.30 -12.04 -2.57
CA GLY A 72 2.94 -12.22 -3.97
C GLY A 72 1.57 -11.63 -4.34
N GLU A 73 0.56 -11.73 -3.50
CA GLU A 73 -0.80 -11.24 -3.81
C GLU A 73 -0.86 -9.71 -3.93
N LEU A 74 -0.11 -9.00 -3.09
CA LEU A 74 -0.12 -7.54 -3.13
C LEU A 74 0.69 -7.00 -4.31
N ASP A 75 1.81 -7.64 -4.65
CA ASP A 75 2.57 -7.28 -5.85
C ASP A 75 1.82 -7.64 -7.14
N ASP A 76 1.12 -8.79 -7.16
CA ASP A 76 0.20 -9.16 -8.24
C ASP A 76 -0.93 -8.15 -8.38
N ALA A 77 -1.58 -7.76 -7.28
CA ALA A 77 -2.64 -6.74 -7.30
C ALA A 77 -2.14 -5.39 -7.82
N CYS A 78 -0.93 -4.96 -7.43
CA CYS A 78 -0.33 -3.74 -7.97
C CYS A 78 -0.02 -3.87 -9.47
N SER A 79 0.46 -5.03 -9.91
CA SER A 79 0.74 -5.31 -11.33
C SER A 79 -0.54 -5.34 -12.18
N ARG A 80 -1.63 -5.93 -11.64
CA ARG A 80 -2.97 -5.86 -12.25
C ARG A 80 -3.49 -4.43 -12.34
N LEU A 81 -3.28 -3.62 -11.29
CA LEU A 81 -3.65 -2.20 -11.32
C LEU A 81 -2.88 -1.43 -12.39
N ASP A 82 -1.57 -1.67 -12.53
CA ASP A 82 -0.76 -1.06 -13.59
C ASP A 82 -1.28 -1.45 -14.98
N HIS A 83 -1.63 -2.73 -15.18
CA HIS A 83 -2.23 -3.19 -16.43
C HIS A 83 -3.59 -2.55 -16.72
N VAL A 84 -4.47 -2.41 -15.71
CA VAL A 84 -5.75 -1.69 -15.87
C VAL A 84 -5.52 -0.23 -16.25
N VAL A 85 -4.54 0.44 -15.64
CA VAL A 85 -4.21 1.83 -16.02
C VAL A 85 -3.74 1.88 -17.48
N GLU A 86 -2.86 0.98 -17.91
CA GLU A 86 -2.39 0.93 -19.30
C GLU A 86 -3.55 0.67 -20.29
N MET A 87 -4.39 -0.33 -20.01
CA MET A 87 -5.54 -0.67 -20.85
C MET A 87 -6.54 0.50 -20.94
N THR A 88 -6.76 1.21 -19.83
CA THR A 88 -7.65 2.39 -19.84
C THR A 88 -7.05 3.58 -20.57
N GLU A 89 -5.72 3.77 -20.52
CA GLU A 89 -5.02 4.78 -21.35
C GLU A 89 -5.13 4.47 -22.83
N GLN A 90 -4.88 3.21 -23.23
CA GLN A 90 -5.00 2.78 -24.61
C GLN A 90 -6.44 2.96 -25.14
N ALA A 91 -7.43 2.58 -24.34
CA ALA A 91 -8.84 2.76 -24.69
C ALA A 91 -9.23 4.24 -24.81
N SER A 92 -8.71 5.11 -23.93
CA SER A 92 -8.96 6.55 -23.97
C SER A 92 -8.33 7.18 -25.22
N HIS A 93 -7.06 6.89 -25.52
CA HIS A 93 -6.39 7.33 -26.75
C HIS A 93 -7.15 6.89 -28.00
N LYS A 94 -7.54 5.60 -28.07
CA LYS A 94 -8.34 5.09 -29.19
C LYS A 94 -9.67 5.84 -29.34
N THR A 95 -10.32 6.19 -28.23
CA THR A 95 -11.57 6.97 -28.24
C THR A 95 -11.34 8.38 -28.76
N LEU A 96 -10.26 9.05 -28.36
CA LEU A 96 -9.89 10.39 -28.84
C LEU A 96 -9.55 10.39 -30.33
N ASP A 97 -8.79 9.40 -30.80
CA ASP A 97 -8.45 9.25 -32.22
C ASP A 97 -9.70 9.05 -33.09
N LEU A 98 -10.63 8.21 -32.63
CA LEU A 98 -11.92 8.01 -33.32
C LEU A 98 -12.77 9.28 -33.30
N ALA A 99 -12.77 10.03 -32.18
CA ALA A 99 -13.50 11.29 -32.09
C ALA A 99 -12.95 12.36 -33.05
N GLU A 100 -11.62 12.44 -33.19
CA GLU A 100 -10.99 13.35 -34.14
C GLU A 100 -11.25 12.94 -35.60
N GLN A 101 -11.20 11.63 -35.91
CA GLN A 101 -11.61 11.14 -37.24
C GLN A 101 -13.05 11.49 -37.57
N CYS A 102 -13.98 11.29 -36.63
CA CYS A 102 -15.39 11.66 -36.79
C CYS A 102 -15.57 13.18 -36.99
N ARG A 103 -14.80 14.01 -36.29
CA ARG A 103 -14.78 15.47 -36.53
C ARG A 103 -14.26 15.82 -37.93
N GLY A 104 -13.25 15.09 -38.41
CA GLY A 104 -12.75 15.19 -39.78
C GLY A 104 -13.84 14.89 -40.80
N TYR A 105 -14.58 13.79 -40.63
CA TYR A 105 -15.71 13.44 -41.50
C TYR A 105 -16.84 14.46 -41.44
N ALA A 106 -17.20 14.95 -40.23
CA ALA A 106 -18.18 16.01 -40.06
C ALA A 106 -17.78 17.30 -40.81
N THR A 107 -16.50 17.65 -40.79
CA THR A 107 -15.96 18.82 -41.52
C THR A 107 -16.02 18.61 -43.02
N GLN A 108 -15.66 17.42 -43.52
CA GLN A 108 -15.77 17.08 -44.94
C GLN A 108 -17.23 17.13 -45.42
N LEU A 109 -18.17 16.60 -44.62
CA LEU A 109 -19.61 16.65 -44.89
C LEU A 109 -20.10 18.09 -45.03
N LYS A 110 -19.67 19.01 -44.17
CA LYS A 110 -20.00 20.46 -44.30
C LYS A 110 -19.45 21.11 -45.56
N GLY A 111 -18.39 20.56 -46.15
CA GLY A 111 -17.86 21.00 -47.44
C GLY A 111 -18.74 20.62 -48.63
N THR A 112 -19.75 19.78 -48.43
CA THR A 112 -20.72 19.37 -49.46
C THR A 112 -22.01 20.20 -49.37
N SER A 113 -22.87 20.13 -50.39
CA SER A 113 -24.18 20.80 -50.36
C SER A 113 -25.15 20.09 -49.41
N LEU A 114 -25.20 20.55 -48.16
CA LEU A 114 -26.13 20.10 -47.13
C LEU A 114 -27.32 21.07 -46.99
N SER A 115 -28.47 20.55 -46.56
CA SER A 115 -29.57 21.41 -46.12
C SER A 115 -29.24 22.13 -44.81
N ALA A 116 -30.00 23.16 -44.46
CA ALA A 116 -29.83 23.87 -43.18
C ALA A 116 -30.01 22.94 -41.97
N GLU A 117 -31.00 22.04 -42.01
CA GLU A 117 -31.25 21.05 -40.96
C GLU A 117 -30.08 20.05 -40.83
N GLN A 118 -29.55 19.55 -41.95
CA GLN A 118 -28.41 18.64 -41.96
C GLN A 118 -27.15 19.32 -41.40
N THR A 119 -26.92 20.59 -41.76
CA THR A 119 -25.79 21.38 -41.24
C THR A 119 -25.85 21.50 -39.72
N ALA A 120 -27.04 21.80 -39.17
CA ALA A 120 -27.24 21.90 -37.71
C ALA A 120 -27.01 20.57 -36.97
N LEU A 121 -27.38 19.43 -37.59
CA LEU A 121 -27.07 18.11 -37.04
C LEU A 121 -25.56 17.86 -37.01
N VAL A 122 -24.84 18.15 -38.09
CA VAL A 122 -23.38 17.96 -38.17
C VAL A 122 -22.64 18.87 -37.18
N ASP A 123 -23.12 20.11 -36.97
CA ASP A 123 -22.62 20.99 -35.90
C ASP A 123 -22.79 20.38 -34.50
N SER A 124 -23.95 19.78 -34.25
CA SER A 124 -24.26 19.14 -32.96
C SER A 124 -23.37 17.91 -32.71
N ILE A 125 -23.10 17.10 -33.75
CA ILE A 125 -22.15 15.99 -33.69
C ILE A 125 -20.75 16.49 -33.33
N GLY A 126 -20.28 17.57 -34.00
CA GLY A 126 -18.96 18.14 -33.71
C GLY A 126 -18.82 18.64 -32.26
N LYS A 127 -19.88 19.24 -31.70
CA LYS A 127 -19.92 19.65 -30.29
C LYS A 127 -19.85 18.45 -29.35
N GLY A 128 -20.66 17.41 -29.59
CA GLY A 128 -20.64 16.19 -28.77
C GLY A 128 -19.27 15.49 -28.77
N LEU A 129 -18.61 15.41 -29.92
CA LEU A 129 -17.25 14.85 -30.01
C LEU A 129 -16.20 15.68 -29.24
N SER A 130 -16.37 17.00 -29.21
CA SER A 130 -15.50 17.90 -28.43
C SER A 130 -15.72 17.77 -26.92
N GLU A 131 -16.98 17.61 -26.50
CA GLU A 131 -17.33 17.31 -25.11
C GLU A 131 -16.79 15.95 -24.65
N MET A 132 -16.87 14.92 -25.51
CA MET A 132 -16.25 13.62 -25.25
C MET A 132 -14.75 13.74 -25.03
N ALA A 133 -14.05 14.51 -25.87
CA ALA A 133 -12.61 14.72 -25.72
C ALA A 133 -12.26 15.44 -24.41
N LEU A 134 -13.07 16.43 -24.00
CA LEU A 134 -12.89 17.12 -22.72
C LEU A 134 -13.13 16.19 -21.53
N ALA A 135 -14.16 15.34 -21.59
CA ALA A 135 -14.45 14.37 -20.54
C ALA A 135 -13.30 13.36 -20.34
N GLN A 136 -12.59 12.99 -21.41
CA GLN A 136 -11.44 12.09 -21.34
C GLN A 136 -10.22 12.71 -20.64
N SER A 137 -10.13 14.03 -20.51
CA SER A 137 -9.02 14.67 -19.78
C SER A 137 -8.93 14.26 -18.30
N TYR A 138 -10.03 13.80 -17.69
CA TYR A 138 -10.03 13.25 -16.34
C TYR A 138 -9.31 11.90 -16.24
N GLN A 139 -9.24 11.13 -17.34
CA GLN A 139 -8.63 9.81 -17.34
C GLN A 139 -7.11 9.88 -17.10
N ASP A 140 -6.41 10.86 -17.68
CA ASP A 140 -4.97 11.07 -17.41
C ASP A 140 -4.71 11.33 -15.92
N LEU A 141 -5.52 12.21 -15.30
CA LEU A 141 -5.42 12.48 -13.87
C LEU A 141 -5.73 11.23 -13.02
N THR A 142 -6.76 10.46 -13.38
CA THR A 142 -7.11 9.22 -12.69
C THR A 142 -6.00 8.17 -12.81
N GLY A 143 -5.41 8.00 -14.00
CA GLY A 143 -4.31 7.07 -14.21
C GLY A 143 -3.06 7.43 -13.40
N GLN A 144 -2.73 8.72 -13.31
CA GLN A 144 -1.64 9.21 -12.45
C GLN A 144 -1.91 8.97 -10.96
N ILE A 145 -3.14 9.20 -10.49
CA ILE A 145 -3.53 8.95 -9.10
C ILE A 145 -3.40 7.46 -8.77
N ILE A 146 -3.92 6.57 -9.62
CA ILE A 146 -3.85 5.12 -9.39
C ILE A 146 -2.40 4.65 -9.34
N ARG A 147 -1.55 5.05 -10.29
CA ARG A 147 -0.11 4.71 -10.27
C ARG A 147 0.60 5.22 -9.01
N ARG A 148 0.26 6.42 -8.54
CA ARG A 148 0.81 6.96 -7.29
C ARG A 148 0.38 6.14 -6.08
N VAL A 149 -0.89 5.74 -6.01
CA VAL A 149 -1.43 4.91 -4.92
C VAL A 149 -0.78 3.52 -4.95
N ALA A 150 -0.71 2.86 -6.11
CA ALA A 150 -0.02 1.58 -6.26
C ALA A 150 1.44 1.66 -5.80
N GLY A 151 2.15 2.73 -6.17
CA GLY A 151 3.52 2.96 -5.71
C GLY A 151 3.65 3.17 -4.19
N ILE A 152 2.67 3.81 -3.54
CA ILE A 152 2.65 3.95 -2.07
C ILE A 152 2.44 2.58 -1.43
N VAL A 153 1.49 1.79 -1.94
CA VAL A 153 1.17 0.45 -1.43
C VAL A 153 2.39 -0.48 -1.53
N ARG A 154 3.10 -0.49 -2.67
CA ARG A 154 4.36 -1.24 -2.84
C ARG A 154 5.41 -0.86 -1.78
N ARG A 155 5.66 0.44 -1.57
CA ARG A 155 6.64 0.90 -0.57
C ARG A 155 6.26 0.54 0.87
N VAL A 156 4.98 0.60 1.20
CA VAL A 156 4.48 0.20 2.52
C VAL A 156 4.73 -1.30 2.72
N HIS A 157 4.45 -2.12 1.70
CA HIS A 157 4.69 -3.56 1.74
C HIS A 157 6.17 -3.92 1.88
N GLU A 158 7.04 -3.31 1.08
CA GLU A 158 8.50 -3.45 1.22
C GLU A 158 8.97 -3.09 2.63
N GLY A 159 8.41 -2.04 3.22
CA GLY A 159 8.68 -1.62 4.59
C GLY A 159 8.29 -2.69 5.63
N PHE A 160 7.13 -3.32 5.48
CA PHE A 160 6.71 -4.43 6.35
C PHE A 160 7.59 -5.67 6.16
N GLY A 161 7.96 -6.01 4.92
CA GLY A 161 8.88 -7.10 4.61
C GLY A 161 10.26 -6.89 5.24
N ALA A 162 10.80 -5.66 5.19
CA ALA A 162 12.07 -5.31 5.82
C ALA A 162 12.04 -5.43 7.36
N LEU A 163 10.85 -5.34 7.97
CA LEU A 163 10.62 -5.54 9.40
C LEU A 163 10.39 -7.01 9.78
N GLY A 164 10.44 -7.94 8.81
CA GLY A 164 10.25 -9.37 9.05
C GLY A 164 8.80 -9.78 9.27
N LEU A 165 7.85 -9.02 8.72
CA LEU A 165 6.41 -9.26 8.83
C LEU A 165 5.80 -9.39 7.43
N PRO A 166 4.99 -10.44 7.15
CA PRO A 166 4.73 -11.63 7.96
C PRO A 166 5.85 -12.68 7.84
N PRO A 167 5.90 -13.72 8.71
CA PRO A 167 6.83 -14.84 8.54
C PRO A 167 6.61 -15.56 7.21
N PRO A 168 7.66 -16.14 6.60
CA PRO A 168 7.54 -16.81 5.30
C PRO A 168 6.69 -18.08 5.43
N GLU A 169 5.51 -18.08 4.81
CA GLU A 169 4.76 -19.31 4.58
C GLU A 169 5.37 -20.11 3.41
N LYS A 170 5.37 -21.43 3.56
CA LYS A 170 5.74 -22.36 2.50
C LYS A 170 4.71 -22.25 1.38
N LYS A 171 5.14 -21.80 0.20
CA LYS A 171 4.36 -21.82 -1.05
C LYS A 171 3.78 -23.23 -1.30
N GLU A 172 2.50 -23.42 -1.03
CA GLU A 172 1.69 -24.32 -1.84
C GLU A 172 1.09 -23.48 -2.96
N THR A 173 1.41 -23.87 -4.19
CA THR A 173 0.90 -23.28 -5.43
C THR A 173 -0.62 -23.40 -5.46
N SER A 174 -1.32 -22.38 -4.98
CA SER A 174 -2.74 -22.21 -5.27
C SER A 174 -2.86 -21.51 -6.61
N GLU A 175 -3.28 -22.26 -7.63
CA GLU A 175 -3.70 -21.76 -8.92
C GLU A 175 -4.84 -20.76 -8.70
N LEU A 176 -4.56 -19.45 -8.79
CA LEU A 176 -5.58 -18.42 -8.64
C LEU A 176 -6.38 -18.28 -9.94
N ALA A 177 -7.69 -18.50 -9.84
CA ALA A 177 -8.69 -18.29 -10.88
C ALA A 177 -9.02 -16.78 -11.01
N GLY A 178 -8.16 -16.03 -11.68
CA GLY A 178 -8.46 -14.69 -12.19
C GLY A 178 -8.39 -14.68 -13.72
N PRO A 179 -8.99 -13.69 -14.39
CA PRO A 179 -8.75 -13.48 -15.82
C PRO A 179 -7.24 -13.33 -16.01
N ALA A 180 -6.72 -14.14 -16.91
CA ALA A 180 -5.31 -14.24 -17.19
C ALA A 180 -4.78 -12.91 -17.74
N VAL A 181 -3.64 -12.46 -17.20
CA VAL A 181 -2.96 -11.27 -17.72
C VAL A 181 -1.84 -11.71 -18.67
N ALA A 182 -1.92 -11.27 -19.92
CA ALA A 182 -0.94 -11.60 -20.94
C ALA A 182 0.47 -11.16 -20.52
N GLY A 183 1.41 -12.11 -20.47
CA GLY A 183 2.81 -11.88 -20.13
C GLY A 183 3.21 -12.09 -18.67
N LEU A 184 2.24 -12.23 -17.75
CA LEU A 184 2.48 -12.55 -16.33
C LEU A 184 2.12 -14.01 -16.00
N ASP A 185 1.04 -14.54 -16.57
CA ASP A 185 0.56 -15.90 -16.29
C ASP A 185 1.07 -16.92 -17.32
N ARG A 186 1.66 -18.03 -16.84
CA ARG A 186 2.13 -19.15 -17.68
C ARG A 186 1.01 -19.92 -18.38
N ASN A 187 -0.21 -19.85 -17.84
CA ASN A 187 -1.43 -20.50 -18.35
C ASN A 187 -2.48 -19.46 -18.71
N ALA A 188 -2.06 -18.37 -19.36
CA ALA A 188 -2.96 -17.29 -19.69
C ALA A 188 -3.97 -17.72 -20.78
N PHE A 189 -5.22 -17.98 -20.40
CA PHE A 189 -6.31 -18.06 -21.37
C PHE A 189 -6.49 -16.68 -22.00
N SER A 190 -6.27 -16.60 -23.31
CA SER A 190 -6.40 -15.36 -24.08
C SER A 190 -7.87 -15.03 -24.30
N GLN A 191 -8.16 -13.75 -24.58
CA GLN A 191 -9.52 -13.33 -24.93
C GLN A 191 -9.99 -13.99 -26.24
N ASP A 192 -9.05 -14.35 -27.13
CA ASP A 192 -9.32 -15.11 -28.34
C ASP A 192 -9.81 -16.54 -28.01
N ASP A 193 -9.28 -17.18 -26.95
CA ASP A 193 -9.75 -18.50 -26.49
C ASP A 193 -11.17 -18.43 -25.89
N ALA A 194 -11.52 -17.30 -25.28
CA ALA A 194 -12.87 -17.06 -24.77
C ALA A 194 -13.87 -16.83 -25.92
N ASP A 195 -13.48 -16.09 -26.96
CA ASP A 195 -14.29 -15.88 -28.16
C ASP A 195 -14.48 -17.18 -28.96
N ASP A 196 -13.45 -18.03 -29.02
CA ASP A 196 -13.55 -19.36 -29.63
C ASP A 196 -14.53 -20.28 -28.87
N LEU A 197 -14.51 -20.24 -27.53
CA LEU A 197 -15.47 -20.99 -26.70
C LEU A 197 -16.91 -20.49 -26.86
N LEU A 198 -17.11 -19.18 -27.05
CA LEU A 198 -18.42 -18.58 -27.31
C LEU A 198 -18.94 -18.94 -28.71
N SER A 199 -18.06 -18.96 -29.72
CA SER A 199 -18.41 -19.40 -31.07
C SER A 199 -18.81 -20.89 -31.11
N GLY A 200 -18.17 -21.73 -30.29
CA GLY A 200 -18.51 -23.15 -30.13
C GLY A 200 -19.84 -23.39 -29.42
N LEU A 201 -20.34 -22.42 -28.65
CA LEU A 201 -21.66 -22.45 -28.01
C LEU A 201 -22.79 -21.90 -28.91
N GLY A 202 -22.45 -21.40 -30.11
CA GLY A 202 -23.42 -20.97 -31.11
C GLY A 202 -24.16 -19.66 -30.78
N LEU A 203 -23.53 -18.78 -30.00
CA LEU A 203 -23.98 -17.39 -29.79
C LEU A 203 -23.22 -16.43 -30.72
#